data_AF-A0AB35BIY5-F1
#
_entry.id   AF-A0AB35BIY5-F1
#
_cell.length_a   1.000
_cell.length_b   1.000
_cell.length_c   1.000
_cell.angle_alpha   90.00
_cell.angle_beta   90.00
_cell.angle_gamma   90.00
#
_symmetry.space_group_name_H-M   'P 1'
#
loop_
_entity.id
_entity.type
_entity.pdbx_description
1 polymer ?
#
loop_
_entity_poly.entity_id
_entity_poly.type
_entity_poly.pdbx_seq_one_letter_code
_entity_poly.pdbx_strand_id
1 'polypeptide(L)'
;MLTILYRGPLASCDYDCPYCPFAKRRDTPEQLRTDRAALERFCGWVAGQDQELSILFTPWGEGLVRSWYRRALVTLSRLPQVRRVAIQTNLSCRTGWLGDADRDAVALWCTYHPGQTPHDRFLTKTTELTALGVRFSVGVVGLPEHLEAARLLRAELPDSVYLWVNAAEGHEYTDADAAGWIGIDPLFEFSRSPHRTRGRACRTGDSVVSVDGAGTVRRCHFVPEVLGNLYDGSFRDALRPRPCPLDVCDCHIGYVHAEQLPLYDVFADGVLERIPAEPVWLPLPARRENDLELIRSASHGRSVNCVAAGETTH
;
A
#
# COMPACT_ATOMS: atom_id res chain seq x y z
N MET A 1 -7.98 -17.53 3.77
CA MET A 1 -7.71 -16.48 2.77
C MET A 1 -6.22 -16.23 2.70
N LEU A 2 -5.65 -16.11 1.50
CA LEU A 2 -4.25 -15.73 1.29
C LEU A 2 -4.17 -14.35 0.62
N THR A 3 -3.34 -13.47 1.15
CA THR A 3 -3.05 -12.17 0.54
C THR A 3 -1.75 -12.23 -0.26
N ILE A 4 -1.80 -11.77 -1.51
CA ILE A 4 -0.67 -11.78 -2.44
C ILE A 4 -0.30 -10.36 -2.84
N LEU A 5 0.93 -9.97 -2.54
CA LEU A 5 1.56 -8.75 -3.05
C LEU A 5 2.32 -9.09 -4.33
N TYR A 6 1.71 -8.86 -5.49
CA TYR A 6 2.29 -9.21 -6.78
C TYR A 6 3.14 -8.07 -7.33
N ARG A 7 4.37 -8.39 -7.78
CA ARG A 7 5.26 -7.46 -8.46
C ARG A 7 5.86 -8.08 -9.72
N GLY A 8 5.28 -7.74 -10.86
CA GLY A 8 5.79 -8.12 -12.17
C GLY A 8 7.10 -7.40 -12.55
N PRO A 9 7.69 -7.74 -13.71
CA PRO A 9 8.95 -7.16 -14.17
C PRO A 9 8.80 -5.77 -14.80
N LEU A 10 7.57 -5.24 -15.01
CA LEU A 10 7.35 -3.88 -15.50
C LEU A 10 8.15 -2.86 -14.67
N ALA A 11 9.02 -2.09 -15.33
CA ALA A 11 9.81 -1.03 -14.70
C ALA A 11 9.59 0.36 -15.34
N SER A 12 8.82 0.43 -16.42
CA SER A 12 8.49 1.69 -17.10
C SER A 12 7.29 2.42 -16.52
N CYS A 13 7.40 3.75 -16.44
CA CYS A 13 6.35 4.67 -16.02
C CYS A 13 6.17 5.77 -17.09
N ASP A 14 4.99 6.37 -17.13
CA ASP A 14 4.72 7.57 -17.94
C ASP A 14 5.04 8.89 -17.21
N TYR A 15 5.37 8.82 -15.93
CA TYR A 15 5.93 9.90 -15.11
C TYR A 15 7.44 9.70 -14.88
N ASP A 16 8.14 10.79 -14.63
CA ASP A 16 9.59 10.84 -14.36
C ASP A 16 9.92 11.54 -13.03
N CYS A 17 9.11 11.26 -11.99
CA CYS A 17 9.23 11.86 -10.67
C CYS A 17 10.69 11.80 -10.14
N PRO A 18 11.30 12.93 -9.77
CA PRO A 18 12.72 12.98 -9.38
C PRO A 18 13.02 12.19 -8.09
N TYR A 19 12.01 12.02 -7.23
CA TYR A 19 12.09 11.26 -5.98
C TYR A 19 11.73 9.77 -6.13
N CYS A 20 11.37 9.28 -7.33
CA CYS A 20 10.99 7.89 -7.50
C CYS A 20 12.20 6.94 -7.43
N PRO A 21 12.21 5.95 -6.52
CA PRO A 21 13.31 4.99 -6.43
C PRO A 21 13.25 3.90 -7.50
N PHE A 22 12.13 3.74 -8.21
CA PHE A 22 11.84 2.56 -9.03
C PHE A 22 11.96 2.80 -10.54
N ALA A 23 11.11 3.68 -11.09
CA ALA A 23 10.89 3.78 -12.52
C ALA A 23 11.83 4.80 -13.17
N LYS A 24 13.07 4.39 -13.43
CA LYS A 24 14.08 5.23 -14.10
C LYS A 24 14.33 4.84 -15.56
N ARG A 25 13.57 3.90 -16.13
CA ARG A 25 13.88 3.26 -17.42
C ARG A 25 12.64 3.05 -18.28
N ARG A 26 12.82 3.11 -19.59
CA ARG A 26 11.81 2.66 -20.57
C ARG A 26 12.04 1.18 -20.87
N ASP A 27 10.97 0.40 -20.81
CA ASP A 27 11.01 -1.01 -21.17
C ASP A 27 11.02 -1.15 -22.71
N THR A 28 11.82 -2.08 -23.22
CA THR A 28 11.79 -2.47 -24.63
C THR A 28 10.50 -3.25 -24.95
N PRO A 29 10.12 -3.37 -26.24
CA PRO A 29 9.00 -4.21 -26.64
C PRO A 29 9.11 -5.66 -26.11
N GLU A 30 10.32 -6.23 -26.07
CA GLU A 30 10.60 -7.56 -25.54
C GLU A 30 10.30 -7.63 -24.03
N GLN A 31 10.77 -6.64 -23.26
CA GLN A 31 10.51 -6.57 -21.82
C GLN A 31 9.02 -6.43 -21.52
N LEU A 32 8.28 -5.62 -22.30
CA LEU A 32 6.84 -5.50 -22.18
C LEU A 32 6.09 -6.80 -22.53
N ARG A 33 6.59 -7.59 -23.50
CA ARG A 33 6.04 -8.92 -23.79
C ARG A 33 6.27 -9.88 -22.63
N THR A 34 7.46 -9.85 -22.02
CA THR A 34 7.76 -10.66 -20.82
C THR A 34 6.87 -10.28 -19.63
N ASP A 35 6.69 -8.99 -19.37
CA ASP A 35 5.80 -8.50 -18.32
C ASP A 35 4.35 -8.95 -18.55
N ARG A 36 3.83 -8.77 -19.77
CA ARG A 36 2.49 -9.22 -20.13
C ARG A 36 2.32 -10.73 -19.91
N ALA A 37 3.28 -11.53 -20.37
CA ALA A 37 3.23 -12.99 -20.22
C ALA A 37 3.29 -13.41 -18.74
N ALA A 38 4.11 -12.74 -17.92
CA ALA A 38 4.18 -12.98 -16.48
C ALA A 38 2.85 -12.66 -15.78
N LEU A 39 2.21 -11.54 -16.13
CA LEU A 39 0.91 -11.16 -15.59
C LEU A 39 -0.20 -12.12 -16.03
N GLU A 40 -0.25 -12.49 -17.31
CA GLU A 40 -1.24 -13.43 -17.84
C GLU A 40 -1.11 -14.81 -17.18
N ARG A 41 0.13 -15.28 -16.95
CA ARG A 41 0.39 -16.53 -16.20
C ARG A 41 -0.09 -16.43 -14.75
N PHE A 42 0.18 -15.31 -14.07
CA PHE A 42 -0.30 -15.08 -12.71
C PHE A 42 -1.84 -15.09 -12.64
N CYS A 43 -2.52 -14.39 -13.56
CA CYS A 43 -3.97 -14.38 -13.63
C CYS A 43 -4.55 -15.79 -13.89
N GLY A 44 -3.91 -16.57 -14.77
CA GLY A 44 -4.28 -17.97 -15.02
C GLY A 44 -4.13 -18.84 -13.76
N TRP A 45 -3.08 -18.63 -12.97
CA TRP A 45 -2.92 -19.32 -11.69
C TRP A 45 -4.03 -18.96 -10.69
N VAL A 46 -4.36 -17.68 -10.55
CA VAL A 46 -5.42 -17.18 -9.66
C VAL A 46 -6.77 -17.79 -10.04
N ALA A 47 -7.09 -17.83 -11.33
CA ALA A 47 -8.33 -18.40 -11.85
C ALA A 47 -8.50 -19.89 -11.50
N GLY A 48 -7.40 -20.63 -11.33
CA GLY A 48 -7.41 -22.05 -10.94
C GLY A 48 -7.33 -22.31 -9.45
N GLN A 49 -7.49 -21.30 -8.58
CA GLN A 49 -7.50 -21.50 -7.12
C GLN A 49 -8.91 -21.67 -6.56
N ASP A 50 -9.06 -22.60 -5.63
CA ASP A 50 -10.31 -22.80 -4.86
C ASP A 50 -10.36 -21.96 -3.57
N GLN A 51 -9.20 -21.53 -3.07
CA GLN A 51 -9.11 -20.71 -1.86
C GLN A 51 -9.40 -19.24 -2.15
N GLU A 52 -9.98 -18.55 -1.18
CA GLU A 52 -10.17 -17.09 -1.26
C GLU A 52 -8.81 -16.34 -1.24
N LEU A 53 -8.70 -15.34 -2.13
CA LEU A 53 -7.51 -14.54 -2.38
C LEU A 53 -7.81 -13.05 -2.28
N SER A 54 -6.84 -12.30 -1.78
CA SER A 54 -6.77 -10.85 -1.94
C SER A 54 -5.44 -10.46 -2.57
N ILE A 55 -5.46 -9.56 -3.55
CA ILE A 55 -4.31 -9.29 -4.41
C ILE A 55 -4.01 -7.79 -4.43
N LEU A 56 -2.76 -7.42 -4.16
CA LEU A 56 -2.26 -6.06 -4.38
C LEU A 56 -1.15 -6.09 -5.43
N PHE A 57 -1.37 -5.42 -6.56
CA PHE A 57 -0.36 -5.15 -7.56
C PHE A 57 0.52 -3.96 -7.10
N THR A 58 1.83 -4.21 -6.96
CA THR A 58 2.84 -3.19 -6.62
C THR A 58 3.91 -3.08 -7.73
N PRO A 59 3.54 -2.65 -8.95
CA PRO A 59 4.48 -2.58 -10.07
C PRO A 59 5.65 -1.63 -9.77
N TRP A 60 6.83 -1.89 -10.34
CA TRP A 60 7.95 -0.94 -10.25
C TRP A 60 7.71 0.32 -11.11
N GLY A 61 6.87 0.21 -12.14
CA GLY A 61 6.43 1.30 -12.99
C GLY A 61 4.92 1.58 -12.89
N GLU A 62 4.35 2.24 -13.90
CA GLU A 62 2.90 2.50 -13.94
C GLU A 62 2.19 1.36 -14.67
N GLY A 63 1.52 0.49 -13.91
CA GLY A 63 0.81 -0.65 -14.49
C GLY A 63 -0.35 -0.22 -15.39
N LEU A 64 -1.13 0.79 -14.97
CA LEU A 64 -2.41 1.10 -15.63
C LEU A 64 -2.28 1.83 -16.95
N VAL A 65 -1.10 2.30 -17.36
CA VAL A 65 -0.90 2.73 -18.76
C VAL A 65 -0.94 1.54 -19.72
N ARG A 66 -0.68 0.32 -19.23
CA ARG A 66 -0.71 -0.90 -20.04
C ARG A 66 -2.09 -1.55 -20.04
N SER A 67 -2.58 -1.91 -21.22
CA SER A 67 -3.93 -2.47 -21.37
C SER A 67 -4.10 -3.84 -20.71
N TRP A 68 -3.02 -4.63 -20.58
CA TRP A 68 -3.07 -5.94 -19.94
C TRP A 68 -3.26 -5.87 -18.42
N TYR A 69 -2.74 -4.86 -17.72
CA TYR A 69 -3.04 -4.66 -16.30
C TYR A 69 -4.51 -4.29 -16.07
N ARG A 70 -5.06 -3.40 -16.91
CA ARG A 70 -6.49 -3.04 -16.85
C ARG A 70 -7.39 -4.26 -17.08
N ARG A 71 -7.09 -5.07 -18.10
CA ARG A 71 -7.80 -6.34 -18.33
C ARG A 71 -7.64 -7.32 -17.16
N ALA A 72 -6.44 -7.44 -16.59
CA ALA A 72 -6.20 -8.30 -15.44
C ALA A 72 -7.07 -7.90 -14.24
N LEU A 73 -7.12 -6.61 -13.89
CA LEU A 73 -7.98 -6.11 -12.79
C LEU A 73 -9.46 -6.41 -13.04
N VAL A 74 -9.97 -6.15 -14.26
CA VAL A 74 -11.35 -6.49 -14.63
C VAL A 74 -11.62 -7.99 -14.48
N THR A 75 -10.78 -8.83 -15.08
CA THR A 75 -10.96 -10.28 -15.04
C THR A 75 -10.90 -10.81 -13.60
N LEU A 76 -9.88 -10.41 -12.84
CA LEU A 76 -9.68 -10.88 -11.47
C LEU A 76 -10.79 -10.42 -10.55
N SER A 77 -11.30 -9.19 -10.69
CA SER A 77 -12.39 -8.67 -9.84
C SER A 77 -13.68 -9.49 -9.94
N ARG A 78 -13.89 -10.20 -11.05
CA ARG A 78 -15.09 -11.01 -11.31
C ARG A 78 -14.95 -12.48 -10.90
N LEU A 79 -13.78 -12.89 -10.43
CA LEU A 79 -13.56 -14.27 -10.01
C LEU A 79 -14.13 -14.48 -8.60
N PRO A 80 -14.95 -15.52 -8.36
CA PRO A 80 -15.61 -15.73 -7.07
C PRO A 80 -14.63 -15.94 -5.90
N GLN A 81 -13.42 -16.44 -6.18
CA GLN A 81 -12.37 -16.62 -5.20
C GLN A 81 -11.57 -15.34 -4.91
N VAL A 82 -11.78 -14.24 -5.65
CA VAL A 82 -11.04 -12.98 -5.42
C VAL A 82 -11.90 -12.03 -4.62
N ARG A 83 -11.57 -11.87 -3.34
CA ARG A 83 -12.26 -10.94 -2.43
C ARG A 83 -11.92 -9.48 -2.72
N ARG A 84 -10.64 -9.21 -3.03
CA ARG A 84 -10.12 -7.85 -3.28
C ARG A 84 -9.01 -7.92 -4.31
N VAL A 85 -9.03 -7.04 -5.30
CA VAL A 85 -7.93 -6.82 -6.24
C VAL A 85 -7.62 -5.33 -6.32
N ALA A 86 -6.45 -4.95 -5.84
CA ALA A 86 -6.00 -3.57 -5.76
C ALA A 86 -4.71 -3.34 -6.54
N ILE A 87 -4.44 -2.10 -6.94
CA ILE A 87 -3.21 -1.71 -7.62
C ILE A 87 -2.73 -0.33 -7.17
N GLN A 88 -1.42 -0.18 -7.00
CA GLN A 88 -0.75 1.12 -6.88
C GLN A 88 -0.63 1.79 -8.26
N THR A 89 -1.08 3.03 -8.37
CA THR A 89 -1.10 3.78 -9.63
C THR A 89 -0.93 5.29 -9.40
N ASN A 90 -0.35 5.99 -10.38
CA ASN A 90 -0.34 7.44 -10.48
C ASN A 90 -1.66 8.03 -11.04
N LEU A 91 -2.62 7.16 -11.41
CA LEU A 91 -3.94 7.51 -11.96
C LEU A 91 -3.90 8.30 -13.29
N SER A 92 -2.82 8.21 -14.05
CA SER A 92 -2.67 8.94 -15.32
C SER A 92 -3.59 8.44 -16.44
N CYS A 93 -4.03 7.17 -16.36
CA CYS A 93 -4.82 6.52 -17.39
C CYS A 93 -6.30 6.97 -17.38
N ARG A 94 -7.05 6.63 -18.44
CA ARG A 94 -8.51 6.83 -18.45
C ARG A 94 -9.17 5.84 -17.49
N THR A 95 -10.23 6.25 -16.82
CA THR A 95 -10.94 5.45 -15.78
C THR A 95 -12.06 4.57 -16.34
N GLY A 96 -12.58 4.87 -17.54
CA GLY A 96 -13.79 4.24 -18.07
C GLY A 96 -13.78 2.71 -18.19
N TRP A 97 -12.60 2.07 -18.22
CA TRP A 97 -12.48 0.61 -18.20
C TRP A 97 -12.99 -0.03 -16.90
N LEU A 98 -13.05 0.73 -15.80
CA LEU A 98 -13.63 0.27 -14.53
C LEU A 98 -15.15 0.05 -14.63
N GLY A 99 -15.79 0.56 -15.67
CA GLY A 99 -17.19 0.24 -15.98
C GLY A 99 -17.41 -1.26 -16.15
N ASP A 100 -16.39 -1.99 -16.60
CA ASP A 100 -16.43 -3.44 -16.83
C ASP A 100 -15.96 -4.26 -15.62
N ALA A 101 -15.45 -3.64 -14.54
CA ALA A 101 -14.97 -4.35 -13.35
C ALA A 101 -16.10 -4.64 -12.35
N ASP A 102 -15.90 -5.62 -11.48
CA ASP A 102 -16.68 -5.75 -10.25
C ASP A 102 -16.17 -4.71 -9.23
N ARG A 103 -17.06 -3.82 -8.80
CA ARG A 103 -16.73 -2.64 -8.00
C ARG A 103 -16.65 -2.92 -6.50
N ASP A 104 -17.18 -4.06 -6.06
CA ASP A 104 -17.05 -4.52 -4.68
C ASP A 104 -15.67 -5.15 -4.44
N ALA A 105 -15.08 -5.71 -5.50
CA ALA A 105 -13.78 -6.38 -5.46
C ALA A 105 -12.62 -5.48 -5.92
N VAL A 106 -12.78 -4.63 -6.93
CA VAL A 106 -11.68 -3.77 -7.44
C VAL A 106 -11.47 -2.56 -6.54
N ALA A 107 -10.22 -2.23 -6.25
CA ALA A 107 -9.86 -1.00 -5.57
C ALA A 107 -8.59 -0.36 -6.16
N LEU A 108 -8.41 0.95 -5.97
CA LEU A 108 -7.22 1.67 -6.43
C LEU A 108 -6.48 2.35 -5.27
N TRP A 109 -5.16 2.25 -5.27
CA TRP A 109 -4.27 3.03 -4.43
C TRP A 109 -3.63 4.10 -5.30
N CYS A 110 -4.19 5.31 -5.30
CA CYS A 110 -3.80 6.38 -6.22
C CYS A 110 -2.79 7.35 -5.60
N THR A 111 -1.74 7.71 -6.32
CA THR A 111 -0.75 8.71 -5.88
C THR A 111 -0.83 9.96 -6.76
N TYR A 112 -1.07 11.11 -6.12
CA TYR A 112 -0.98 12.42 -6.74
C TYR A 112 0.47 12.91 -6.73
N HIS A 113 0.94 13.35 -7.89
CA HIS A 113 2.28 13.86 -8.12
C HIS A 113 2.17 15.29 -8.67
N PRO A 114 2.23 16.34 -7.81
CA PRO A 114 2.03 17.73 -8.21
C PRO A 114 2.93 18.19 -9.38
N GLY A 115 4.17 17.69 -9.42
CA GLY A 115 5.12 18.00 -10.50
C GLY A 115 4.91 17.24 -11.81
N GLN A 116 3.93 16.33 -11.89
CA GLN A 116 3.74 15.43 -13.05
C GLN A 116 2.34 15.54 -13.67
N THR A 117 1.35 16.01 -12.91
CA THR A 117 -0.01 16.25 -13.42
C THR A 117 -0.60 17.53 -12.85
N PRO A 118 -1.33 18.30 -13.68
CA PRO A 118 -2.16 19.38 -13.17
C PRO A 118 -3.13 18.89 -12.12
N HIS A 119 -3.36 19.72 -11.10
CA HIS A 119 -4.29 19.48 -9.99
C HIS A 119 -5.69 19.11 -10.48
N ASP A 120 -6.32 19.97 -11.27
CA ASP A 120 -7.69 19.76 -11.77
C ASP A 120 -7.86 18.48 -12.57
N ARG A 121 -6.80 18.06 -13.29
CA ARG A 121 -6.80 16.81 -14.05
C ARG A 121 -6.85 15.60 -13.13
N PHE A 122 -6.09 15.63 -12.03
CA PHE A 122 -6.11 14.57 -11.03
C PHE A 122 -7.45 14.56 -10.28
N LEU A 123 -7.94 15.72 -9.86
CA LEU A 123 -9.25 15.85 -9.19
C LEU A 123 -10.42 15.39 -10.07
N THR A 124 -10.36 15.67 -11.37
CA THR A 124 -11.36 15.16 -12.33
C THR A 124 -11.38 13.63 -12.31
N LYS A 125 -10.21 12.99 -12.25
CA LYS A 125 -10.10 11.52 -12.20
C LYS A 125 -10.66 10.96 -10.90
N THR A 126 -10.42 11.59 -9.75
CA THR A 126 -11.01 11.14 -8.48
C THR A 126 -12.53 11.33 -8.44
N THR A 127 -13.04 12.38 -9.08
CA THR A 127 -14.48 12.60 -9.28
C THR A 127 -15.10 11.51 -10.16
N GLU A 128 -14.44 11.16 -11.28
CA GLU A 128 -14.86 10.04 -12.13
C GLU A 128 -14.92 8.71 -11.36
N LEU A 129 -13.90 8.40 -10.55
CA LEU A 129 -13.87 7.18 -9.72
C LEU A 129 -15.02 7.16 -8.70
N THR A 130 -15.28 8.29 -8.05
CA THR A 130 -16.39 8.46 -7.11
C THR A 130 -17.74 8.23 -7.79
N ALA A 131 -17.94 8.83 -8.98
CA ALA A 131 -19.17 8.66 -9.76
C ALA A 131 -19.37 7.22 -10.24
N LEU A 132 -18.28 6.49 -10.52
CA LEU A 132 -18.34 5.06 -10.86
C LEU A 132 -18.64 4.18 -9.65
N GLY A 133 -18.49 4.67 -8.42
CA GLY A 133 -18.59 3.88 -7.20
C GLY A 133 -17.40 2.95 -6.98
N VAL A 134 -16.24 3.28 -7.55
CA VAL A 134 -15.01 2.52 -7.36
C VAL A 134 -14.40 2.90 -6.02
N ARG A 135 -13.91 1.91 -5.27
CA ARG A 135 -13.18 2.12 -4.02
C ARG A 135 -11.75 2.58 -4.30
N PHE A 136 -11.31 3.70 -3.73
CA PHE A 136 -9.93 4.17 -3.88
C PHE A 136 -9.45 5.02 -2.72
N SER A 137 -8.14 5.02 -2.51
CA SER A 137 -7.43 6.01 -1.68
C SER A 137 -6.62 6.95 -2.56
N VAL A 138 -6.33 8.13 -2.03
CA VAL A 138 -5.42 9.10 -2.66
C VAL A 138 -4.26 9.35 -1.72
N GLY A 139 -3.07 9.61 -2.25
CA GLY A 139 -2.01 10.15 -1.44
C GLY A 139 -0.93 10.88 -2.17
N VAL A 140 0.01 11.38 -1.40
CA VAL A 140 1.07 12.28 -1.85
C VAL A 140 2.36 11.97 -1.10
N VAL A 141 3.51 12.21 -1.75
CA VAL A 141 4.81 12.14 -1.07
C VAL A 141 5.01 13.42 -0.26
N GLY A 142 5.35 13.28 1.02
CA GLY A 142 5.48 14.37 1.99
C GLY A 142 6.71 15.26 1.80
N LEU A 143 6.98 15.75 0.59
CA LEU A 143 8.04 16.73 0.36
C LEU A 143 7.51 18.15 0.67
N PRO A 144 8.31 19.05 1.27
CA PRO A 144 7.86 20.40 1.61
C PRO A 144 7.14 21.15 0.47
N GLU A 145 7.65 21.02 -0.76
CA GLU A 145 7.07 21.62 -1.97
C GLU A 145 5.70 21.05 -2.37
N HIS A 146 5.33 19.87 -1.87
CA HIS A 146 4.03 19.25 -2.14
C HIS A 146 2.95 19.64 -1.13
N LEU A 147 3.31 20.25 0.01
CA LEU A 147 2.39 20.46 1.13
C LEU A 147 1.17 21.31 0.74
N GLU A 148 1.38 22.39 -0.01
CA GLU A 148 0.27 23.26 -0.40
C GLU A 148 -0.68 22.58 -1.40
N ALA A 149 -0.11 21.83 -2.35
CA ALA A 149 -0.91 21.04 -3.29
C ALA A 149 -1.71 19.94 -2.56
N ALA A 150 -1.14 19.33 -1.51
CA ALA A 150 -1.82 18.34 -0.68
C ALA A 150 -2.97 18.96 0.14
N ARG A 151 -2.78 20.16 0.70
CA ARG A 151 -3.84 20.90 1.42
C ARG A 151 -5.00 21.25 0.50
N LEU A 152 -4.70 21.80 -0.67
CA LEU A 152 -5.70 22.11 -1.68
C LEU A 152 -6.48 20.85 -2.08
N LEU A 153 -5.77 19.75 -2.35
CA LEU A 153 -6.40 18.48 -2.69
C LEU A 153 -7.28 17.96 -1.56
N ARG A 154 -6.85 18.08 -0.28
CA ARG A 154 -7.68 17.67 0.85
C ARG A 154 -8.97 18.47 0.94
N ALA A 155 -8.92 19.77 0.71
CA ALA A 155 -10.08 20.67 0.78
C ALA A 155 -11.13 20.37 -0.29
N GLU A 156 -10.73 19.80 -1.43
CA GLU A 156 -11.61 19.55 -2.57
C GLU A 156 -12.00 18.07 -2.74
N LEU A 157 -11.22 17.14 -2.19
CA LEU A 157 -11.57 15.72 -2.19
C LEU A 157 -12.80 15.47 -1.30
N PRO A 158 -13.75 14.61 -1.74
CA PRO A 158 -14.87 14.20 -0.89
C PRO A 158 -14.41 13.65 0.46
N ASP A 159 -15.20 13.91 1.50
CA ASP A 159 -14.95 13.43 2.87
C ASP A 159 -14.82 11.91 2.96
N SER A 160 -15.44 11.17 2.03
CA SER A 160 -15.37 9.70 1.94
C SER A 160 -14.03 9.18 1.40
N VAL A 161 -13.20 10.04 0.78
CA VAL A 161 -11.92 9.65 0.18
C VAL A 161 -10.80 9.94 1.18
N TYR A 162 -10.09 8.91 1.59
CA TYR A 162 -8.90 9.07 2.42
C TYR A 162 -7.74 9.66 1.61
N LEU A 163 -7.10 10.70 2.16
CA LEU A 163 -5.87 11.28 1.64
C LEU A 163 -4.73 10.91 2.60
N TRP A 164 -3.88 9.97 2.19
CA TRP A 164 -2.71 9.57 2.96
C TRP A 164 -1.46 10.33 2.53
N VAL A 165 -0.51 10.46 3.46
CA VAL A 165 0.81 11.03 3.19
C VAL A 165 1.85 9.91 3.33
N ASN A 166 2.77 9.84 2.37
CA ASN A 166 3.92 8.94 2.43
C ASN A 166 5.17 9.75 2.72
N ALA A 167 5.87 9.42 3.80
CA ALA A 167 7.16 10.02 4.10
C ALA A 167 8.11 9.86 2.92
N ALA A 168 8.82 10.93 2.58
CA ALA A 168 9.80 10.93 1.52
C ALA A 168 11.04 10.16 1.98
N GLU A 169 11.52 9.27 1.12
CA GLU A 169 12.73 8.50 1.39
C GLU A 169 13.93 9.45 1.60
N GLY A 170 14.66 9.26 2.69
CA GLY A 170 15.81 10.11 3.05
C GLY A 170 15.45 11.51 3.55
N HIS A 171 14.17 11.81 3.80
CA HIS A 171 13.75 13.07 4.40
C HIS A 171 13.41 12.86 5.88
N GLU A 172 14.08 13.62 6.74
CA GLU A 172 13.75 13.66 8.17
C GLU A 172 12.68 14.72 8.43
N TYR A 173 11.71 14.37 9.28
CA TYR A 173 10.61 15.26 9.64
C TYR A 173 10.75 15.64 11.11
N THR A 174 11.00 16.91 11.42
CA THR A 174 10.80 17.39 12.80
C THR A 174 9.32 17.38 13.15
N ASP A 175 8.96 17.49 14.43
CA ASP A 175 7.56 17.58 14.83
C ASP A 175 6.87 18.83 14.23
N ALA A 176 7.62 19.92 14.05
CA ALA A 176 7.13 21.12 13.38
C ALA A 176 6.83 20.88 11.89
N ASP A 177 7.73 20.17 11.19
CA ASP A 177 7.52 19.81 9.77
C ASP A 177 6.35 18.83 9.62
N ALA A 178 6.26 17.86 10.54
CA ALA A 178 5.22 16.83 10.53
C ALA A 178 3.82 17.39 10.83
N ALA A 179 3.70 18.46 11.62
CA ALA A 179 2.41 19.02 12.03
C ALA A 179 1.50 19.36 10.83
N GLY A 180 2.07 19.93 9.76
CA GLY A 180 1.31 20.23 8.54
C GLY A 180 0.76 18.99 7.84
N TRP A 181 1.52 17.90 7.83
CA TRP A 181 1.14 16.63 7.25
C TRP A 181 0.15 15.86 8.12
N ILE A 182 0.33 15.88 9.44
CA ILE A 182 -0.59 15.25 10.41
C ILE A 182 -1.98 15.90 10.34
N GLY A 183 -2.04 17.20 10.06
CA GLY A 183 -3.31 17.89 9.81
C GLY A 183 -4.06 17.41 8.57
N ILE A 184 -3.37 16.77 7.62
CA ILE A 184 -3.97 16.16 6.41
C ILE A 184 -4.25 14.68 6.65
N ASP A 185 -3.25 13.96 7.17
CA ASP A 185 -3.27 12.52 7.42
C ASP A 185 -2.83 12.24 8.87
N PRO A 186 -3.78 11.98 9.79
CA PRO A 186 -3.45 11.64 11.17
C PRO A 186 -2.63 10.34 11.33
N LEU A 187 -2.55 9.49 10.30
CA LEU A 187 -1.72 8.29 10.30
C LEU A 187 -0.29 8.55 9.77
N PHE A 188 0.03 9.79 9.39
CA PHE A 188 1.36 10.14 8.89
C PHE A 188 2.49 9.82 9.87
N GLU A 189 2.20 9.81 11.18
CA GLU A 189 3.15 9.41 12.22
C GLU A 189 3.72 7.99 11.98
N PHE A 190 2.88 7.05 11.54
CA PHE A 190 3.33 5.70 11.19
C PHE A 190 4.19 5.69 9.92
N SER A 191 3.98 6.64 9.02
CA SER A 191 4.77 6.73 7.79
C SER A 191 6.13 7.38 8.01
N ARG A 192 6.24 8.40 8.88
CA ARG A 192 7.50 9.13 9.09
C ARG A 192 8.48 8.41 10.02
N SER A 193 7.98 7.54 10.89
CA SER A 193 8.77 6.85 11.91
C SER A 193 9.06 5.40 11.50
N PRO A 194 10.34 5.02 11.30
CA PRO A 194 10.69 3.63 11.02
C PRO A 194 10.38 2.69 12.20
N HIS A 195 9.85 1.50 11.92
CA HIS A 195 9.36 0.58 12.95
C HIS A 195 10.38 -0.50 13.29
N ARG A 196 10.74 -0.65 14.57
CA ARG A 196 11.62 -1.75 15.01
C ARG A 196 10.88 -3.08 14.99
N THR A 197 11.21 -3.96 14.05
CA THR A 197 10.43 -5.19 13.80
C THR A 197 11.15 -6.49 14.16
N ARG A 198 12.46 -6.48 14.43
CA ARG A 198 13.18 -7.75 14.67
C ARG A 198 12.55 -8.54 15.81
N GLY A 199 12.29 -9.82 15.55
CA GLY A 199 11.77 -10.73 16.57
C GLY A 199 10.26 -10.55 16.81
N ARG A 200 9.62 -9.59 16.16
CA ARG A 200 8.20 -9.24 16.36
C ARG A 200 7.32 -9.99 15.38
N ALA A 201 6.08 -10.27 15.79
CA ALA A 201 5.10 -10.95 14.96
C ALA A 201 4.75 -10.12 13.72
N CYS A 202 4.57 -10.81 12.60
CA CYS A 202 4.28 -10.22 11.31
C CYS A 202 3.53 -11.24 10.46
N ARG A 203 2.46 -10.81 9.80
CA ARG A 203 1.60 -11.68 8.98
C ARG A 203 2.28 -12.20 7.71
N THR A 204 3.45 -11.65 7.37
CA THR A 204 4.20 -12.01 6.17
C THR A 204 4.87 -13.38 6.29
N GLY A 205 4.65 -14.24 5.30
CA GLY A 205 5.11 -15.63 5.27
C GLY A 205 4.12 -16.62 5.90
N ASP A 206 2.95 -16.14 6.31
CA ASP A 206 1.84 -16.95 6.83
C ASP A 206 0.57 -16.67 6.00
N SER A 207 -0.12 -15.57 6.30
CA SER A 207 -1.35 -15.16 5.58
C SER A 207 -1.11 -14.12 4.48
N VAL A 208 0.11 -13.55 4.40
CA VAL A 208 0.52 -12.57 3.39
C VAL A 208 1.82 -13.03 2.75
N VAL A 209 1.91 -13.00 1.42
CA VAL A 209 3.14 -13.31 0.68
C VAL A 209 3.39 -12.30 -0.43
N SER A 210 4.65 -12.12 -0.81
CA SER A 210 5.00 -11.38 -2.03
C SER A 210 5.40 -12.35 -3.14
N VAL A 211 4.97 -12.05 -4.37
CA VAL A 211 5.22 -12.92 -5.53
C VAL A 211 5.74 -12.07 -6.70
N ASP A 212 6.83 -12.53 -7.32
CA ASP A 212 7.38 -11.88 -8.51
C ASP A 212 6.80 -12.45 -9.83
N GLY A 213 7.18 -11.85 -10.96
CA GLY A 213 6.73 -12.30 -12.28
C GLY A 213 7.12 -13.74 -12.65
N ALA A 214 8.20 -14.28 -12.08
CA ALA A 214 8.62 -15.67 -12.27
C ALA A 214 7.86 -16.64 -11.34
N GLY A 215 7.01 -16.12 -10.45
CA GLY A 215 6.27 -16.89 -9.45
C GLY A 215 7.08 -17.16 -8.19
N THR A 216 8.26 -16.57 -8.01
CA THR A 216 9.03 -16.74 -6.78
C THR A 216 8.24 -16.16 -5.62
N VAL A 217 7.93 -17.00 -4.63
CA VAL A 217 7.21 -16.61 -3.43
C VAL A 217 8.22 -16.28 -2.35
N ARG A 218 8.08 -15.11 -1.75
CA ARG A 218 8.83 -14.67 -0.56
C ARG A 218 7.83 -14.26 0.50
N ARG A 219 8.27 -14.23 1.75
CA ARG A 219 7.39 -13.75 2.82
C ARG A 219 6.98 -12.30 2.61
N CYS A 220 7.90 -11.44 2.18
CA CYS A 220 7.70 -10.00 2.00
C CYS A 220 8.65 -9.47 0.91
N HIS A 221 8.32 -8.33 0.30
CA HIS A 221 9.17 -7.65 -0.68
C HIS A 221 10.58 -7.31 -0.16
N PHE A 222 10.74 -7.15 1.16
CA PHE A 222 11.98 -6.70 1.79
C PHE A 222 12.82 -7.85 2.34
N VAL A 223 12.30 -9.09 2.36
CA VAL A 223 13.02 -10.24 2.91
C VAL A 223 13.44 -11.17 1.76
N PRO A 224 14.75 -11.40 1.56
CA PRO A 224 15.29 -12.18 0.44
C PRO A 224 15.18 -13.70 0.62
N GLU A 225 14.57 -14.19 1.70
CA GLU A 225 14.27 -15.62 1.86
C GLU A 225 13.17 -16.04 0.88
N VAL A 226 13.40 -17.11 0.13
CA VAL A 226 12.43 -17.71 -0.79
C VAL A 226 11.65 -18.79 -0.05
N LEU A 227 10.33 -18.75 -0.16
CA LEU A 227 9.42 -19.76 0.41
C LEU A 227 9.13 -20.90 -0.58
N GLY A 228 9.23 -20.63 -1.88
CA GLY A 228 8.97 -21.59 -2.96
C GLY A 228 8.54 -20.87 -4.24
N ASN A 229 7.85 -21.57 -5.13
CA ASN A 229 7.27 -21.02 -6.35
C ASN A 229 5.74 -21.21 -6.38
N LEU A 230 5.05 -20.19 -6.89
CA LEU A 230 3.59 -20.15 -7.01
C LEU A 230 3.07 -21.25 -7.93
N TYR A 231 3.77 -21.49 -9.04
CA TYR A 231 3.28 -22.28 -10.15
C TYR A 231 3.48 -23.79 -9.98
N ASP A 232 4.42 -24.21 -9.13
CA ASP A 232 4.58 -25.62 -8.74
C ASP A 232 4.00 -25.92 -7.34
N GLY A 233 3.54 -24.89 -6.62
CA GLY A 233 2.91 -25.03 -5.31
C GLY A 233 3.87 -25.26 -4.14
N SER A 234 5.18 -25.29 -4.37
CA SER A 234 6.20 -25.57 -3.34
C SER A 234 6.21 -24.58 -2.17
N PHE A 235 5.63 -23.38 -2.34
CA PHE A 235 5.55 -22.38 -1.28
C PHE A 235 4.57 -22.75 -0.15
N ARG A 236 3.62 -23.65 -0.40
CA ARG A 236 2.49 -23.90 0.51
C ARG A 236 2.94 -24.45 1.85
N ASP A 237 3.82 -25.44 1.84
CA ASP A 237 4.35 -26.08 3.06
C ASP A 237 5.27 -25.12 3.86
N ALA A 238 5.74 -24.05 3.23
CA ALA A 238 6.53 -23.03 3.88
C ALA A 238 5.68 -21.94 4.56
N LEU A 239 4.36 -21.89 4.37
CA LEU A 239 3.51 -20.90 5.04
C LEU A 239 3.38 -21.24 6.53
N ARG A 240 3.85 -20.32 7.38
CA ARG A 240 3.70 -20.40 8.85
C ARG A 240 4.09 -19.07 9.51
N PRO A 241 3.55 -18.78 10.70
CA PRO A 241 3.98 -17.63 11.51
C PRO A 241 5.49 -17.62 11.74
N ARG A 242 6.12 -16.45 11.53
CA ARG A 242 7.55 -16.23 11.78
C ARG A 242 7.79 -14.81 12.27
N PRO A 243 8.71 -14.59 13.23
CA PRO A 243 9.13 -13.24 13.58
C PRO A 243 9.78 -12.54 12.38
N CYS A 244 9.67 -11.22 12.30
CA CYS A 244 10.34 -10.44 11.26
C CYS A 244 11.87 -10.48 11.48
N PRO A 245 12.69 -10.68 10.44
CA PRO A 245 14.15 -10.73 10.56
C PRO A 245 14.80 -9.33 10.46
N LEU A 246 14.07 -8.33 9.93
CA LEU A 246 14.59 -6.99 9.70
C LEU A 246 14.66 -6.20 11.02
N ASP A 247 15.76 -5.46 11.21
CA ASP A 247 15.89 -4.46 12.27
C ASP A 247 14.69 -3.51 12.29
N VAL A 248 14.43 -2.94 11.11
CA VAL A 248 13.54 -1.82 10.90
C VAL A 248 12.71 -2.07 9.63
N CYS A 249 11.45 -1.63 9.66
CA CYS A 249 10.55 -1.60 8.51
C CYS A 249 9.93 -0.20 8.40
N ASP A 250 10.03 0.41 7.22
CA ASP A 250 9.71 1.81 6.96
C ASP A 250 8.74 2.02 5.79
N CYS A 251 8.52 1.00 4.97
CA CYS A 251 7.57 1.06 3.86
C CYS A 251 6.18 0.57 4.29
N HIS A 252 5.12 1.32 3.93
CA HIS A 252 3.74 1.00 4.33
C HIS A 252 3.31 -0.42 3.96
N ILE A 253 3.60 -0.87 2.73
CA ILE A 253 3.27 -2.24 2.27
C ILE A 253 4.01 -3.34 3.06
N GLY A 254 5.00 -2.97 3.87
CA GLY A 254 5.69 -3.85 4.81
C GLY A 254 5.13 -3.70 6.22
N TYR A 255 5.27 -2.51 6.81
CA TYR A 255 4.96 -2.30 8.22
C TYR A 255 3.47 -2.47 8.54
N VAL A 256 2.57 -2.29 7.57
CA VAL A 256 1.12 -2.52 7.79
C VAL A 256 0.84 -3.95 8.27
N HIS A 257 1.72 -4.90 7.94
CA HIS A 257 1.62 -6.30 8.35
C HIS A 257 2.33 -6.64 9.67
N ALA A 258 3.00 -5.68 10.32
CA ALA A 258 3.60 -5.87 11.64
C ALA A 258 2.50 -5.82 12.71
N GLU A 259 2.30 -6.93 13.42
CA GLU A 259 1.14 -7.13 14.32
C GLU A 259 1.20 -6.28 15.59
N GLN A 260 2.36 -5.69 15.89
CA GLN A 260 2.52 -4.74 16.99
C GLN A 260 1.92 -3.36 16.69
N LEU A 261 1.60 -3.07 15.42
CA LEU A 261 0.99 -1.81 15.02
C LEU A 261 -0.53 -2.00 14.90
N PRO A 262 -1.34 -0.99 15.28
CA PRO A 262 -2.81 -1.09 15.27
C PRO A 262 -3.41 -1.02 13.86
N LEU A 263 -2.60 -1.18 12.81
CA LEU A 263 -2.98 -0.84 11.44
C LEU A 263 -3.99 -1.82 10.84
N TYR A 264 -4.02 -3.06 11.30
CA TYR A 264 -5.09 -3.99 10.90
C TYR A 264 -6.44 -3.61 11.51
N ASP A 265 -6.48 -2.99 12.68
CA ASP A 265 -7.72 -2.48 13.27
C ASP A 265 -8.16 -1.19 12.57
N VAL A 266 -7.19 -0.32 12.23
CA VAL A 266 -7.43 0.93 11.51
C VAL A 266 -7.95 0.69 10.09
N PHE A 267 -7.29 -0.20 9.33
CA PHE A 267 -7.63 -0.43 7.93
C PHE A 267 -8.65 -1.54 7.72
N ALA A 268 -8.74 -2.53 8.62
CA ALA A 268 -9.62 -3.69 8.50
C ALA A 268 -9.57 -4.33 7.10
N ASP A 269 -10.69 -4.36 6.39
CA ASP A 269 -10.81 -4.88 5.02
C ASP A 269 -10.16 -3.99 3.95
N GLY A 270 -9.63 -2.82 4.31
CA GLY A 270 -9.01 -1.84 3.45
C GLY A 270 -7.48 -1.79 3.48
N VAL A 271 -6.82 -2.80 4.06
CA VAL A 271 -5.35 -2.86 4.17
C VAL A 271 -4.66 -2.77 2.80
N LEU A 272 -5.21 -3.40 1.75
CA LEU A 272 -4.52 -3.47 0.45
C LEU A 272 -4.57 -2.18 -0.35
N GLU A 273 -5.66 -1.45 -0.26
CA GLU A 273 -5.84 -0.17 -0.94
C GLU A 273 -5.60 1.03 -0.02
N ARG A 274 -5.09 0.78 1.20
CA ARG A 274 -4.81 1.79 2.24
C ARG A 274 -6.03 2.68 2.48
N ILE A 275 -7.18 2.08 2.82
CA ILE A 275 -8.41 2.82 3.16
C ILE A 275 -8.86 2.44 4.57
N PRO A 276 -8.85 3.36 5.54
CA PRO A 276 -9.32 3.13 6.90
C PRO A 276 -10.78 2.67 6.95
N ALA A 277 -11.13 1.89 7.97
CA ALA A 277 -12.50 1.44 8.21
C ALA A 277 -13.42 2.61 8.63
N GLU A 278 -12.85 3.61 9.32
CA GLU A 278 -13.53 4.85 9.71
C GLU A 278 -12.72 6.07 9.23
N PRO A 279 -13.37 7.23 8.99
CA PRO A 279 -12.70 8.42 8.48
C PRO A 279 -11.85 9.11 9.56
N VAL A 280 -10.65 8.56 9.80
CA VAL A 280 -9.71 9.03 10.84
C VAL A 280 -9.25 10.48 10.69
N TRP A 281 -9.47 11.10 9.52
CA TRP A 281 -9.14 12.49 9.19
C TRP A 281 -10.29 13.48 9.43
N LEU A 282 -11.48 12.99 9.76
CA LEU A 282 -12.61 13.83 10.11
C LEU A 282 -12.70 13.99 11.64
N PRO A 283 -13.19 15.13 12.14
CA PRO A 283 -13.44 15.31 13.57
C PRO A 283 -14.37 14.21 14.07
N LEU A 284 -13.94 13.49 15.12
CA LEU A 284 -14.81 12.51 15.75
C LEU A 284 -15.95 13.21 16.51
N PRO A 285 -17.17 12.65 16.56
CA PRO A 285 -18.15 13.07 17.54
C PRO A 285 -17.58 12.84 18.95
N ALA A 286 -17.79 13.79 19.87
CA ALA A 286 -17.17 13.95 21.20
C ALA A 286 -17.16 12.72 22.14
N ARG A 287 -17.82 11.60 21.79
CA ARG A 287 -17.82 10.35 22.57
C ARG A 287 -16.69 9.36 22.19
N ARG A 288 -15.94 9.59 21.10
CA ARG A 288 -14.93 8.64 20.58
C ARG A 288 -13.47 9.13 20.62
N GLU A 289 -13.21 10.30 21.19
CA GLU A 289 -11.89 10.95 21.18
C GLU A 289 -10.80 10.12 21.90
N ASN A 290 -11.18 9.34 22.91
CA ASN A 290 -10.27 8.47 23.67
C ASN A 290 -9.62 7.34 22.86
N ASP A 291 -10.24 6.87 21.76
CA ASP A 291 -9.74 5.74 20.96
C ASP A 291 -8.65 6.16 19.96
N LEU A 292 -8.70 7.42 19.48
CA LEU A 292 -7.63 7.99 18.63
C LEU A 292 -6.38 8.35 19.45
N GLU A 293 -6.53 8.72 20.72
CA GLU A 293 -5.37 8.92 21.61
C GLU A 293 -4.56 7.63 21.79
N LEU A 294 -5.21 6.47 21.83
CA LEU A 294 -4.55 5.16 21.84
C LEU A 294 -3.72 4.93 20.56
N ILE A 295 -4.27 5.24 19.39
CA ILE A 295 -3.55 5.17 18.10
C ILE A 295 -2.36 6.14 18.07
N ARG A 296 -2.53 7.38 18.55
CA ARG A 296 -1.46 8.39 18.66
C ARG A 296 -0.39 8.02 19.69
N SER A 297 -0.76 7.32 20.75
CA SER A 297 0.16 6.87 21.80
C SER A 297 0.91 5.58 21.43
N ALA A 298 0.35 4.76 20.54
CA ALA A 298 1.00 3.56 20.03
C ALA A 298 2.09 3.87 19.00
N SER A 299 1.96 4.99 18.26
CA SER A 299 3.01 5.47 17.36
C SER A 299 4.18 6.13 18.10
N HIS A 300 3.93 6.74 19.25
CA HIS A 300 4.95 7.22 20.18
C HIS A 300 5.29 6.11 21.18
N GLY A 301 6.02 5.07 20.74
CA GLY A 301 6.46 4.00 21.62
C GLY A 301 7.00 4.58 22.93
N ARG A 302 6.25 4.40 24.03
CA ARG A 302 6.64 4.91 25.35
C ARG A 302 8.04 4.40 25.63
N SER A 303 9.00 5.32 25.71
CA SER A 303 10.24 5.13 26.44
C SER A 303 9.85 4.90 27.89
N VAL A 304 9.61 3.63 28.25
CA VAL A 304 9.56 3.24 29.65
C VAL A 304 10.97 3.46 30.18
N ASN A 305 11.16 4.56 30.90
CA ASN A 305 12.31 4.77 31.74
C ASN A 305 12.43 3.56 32.68
N CYS A 306 13.42 2.71 32.44
CA CYS A 306 13.92 1.80 33.46
C CYS A 306 14.63 2.65 34.53
N VAL A 307 13.84 3.21 35.44
CA VAL A 307 14.33 3.55 36.77
C VAL A 307 14.44 2.24 37.53
N ALA A 308 15.66 1.73 37.67
CA ALA A 308 15.97 0.74 38.68
C ALA A 308 16.79 1.43 39.78
N ALA A 309 16.13 1.63 40.91
CA ALA A 309 16.73 2.02 42.18
C ALA A 309 17.17 0.75 42.95
N GLY A 310 18.27 0.88 43.71
CA GLY A 310 18.71 0.00 44.80
C GLY A 310 19.40 -1.29 44.37
N GLU A 311 20.42 -1.84 45.04
CA GLU A 311 21.05 -1.52 46.33
C GLU A 311 22.36 -2.32 46.42
N THR A 312 23.29 -1.79 47.20
CA THR A 312 24.55 -2.35 47.72
C THR A 312 24.48 -3.81 48.21
N THR A 313 25.56 -4.58 48.05
CA THR A 313 26.37 -5.13 49.17
C THR A 313 27.60 -5.91 48.70
N HIS A 314 28.72 -5.60 49.37
CA HIS A 314 30.02 -6.28 49.49
C HIS A 314 30.96 -6.40 48.29
#